data_AF-A0A851XGH3-F1
#
_entry.id   AF-A0A851XGH3-F1
#
_cell.length_a   1.000
_cell.length_b   1.000
_cell.length_c   1.000
_cell.angle_alpha   90.00
_cell.angle_beta   90.00
_cell.angle_gamma   90.00
#
_symmetry.space_group_name_H-M   'P 1'
#
loop_
_entity.id
_entity.type
_entity.pdbx_description
1 polymer ?
#
loop_
_entity_poly.entity_id
_entity_poly.type
_entity_poly.pdbx_seq_one_letter_code
_entity_poly.pdbx_strand_id
1 'polypeptide(L)'
;AQEPGREAAFARRIDPRREPGLSPEQRLHMERVERALQRRPRGRNLLLALGIGAVTVGIYGYTFYSVSQERFLDDLEQEAEAARARA
;
A
#
# COMPACT_ATOMS: atom_id res chain seq x y z
N ALA A 1 16.32 2.06 46.40
CA ALA A 1 15.32 1.00 46.22
C ALA A 1 14.46 1.38 45.02
N GLN A 2 14.60 0.64 43.91
CA GLN A 2 13.89 0.88 42.66
C GLN A 2 12.80 -0.19 42.56
N GLU A 3 11.54 0.24 42.63
CA GLU A 3 10.35 -0.62 42.57
C GLU A 3 10.20 -1.21 41.15
N PRO A 4 10.42 -2.52 40.94
CA PRO A 4 10.27 -3.14 39.63
C PRO A 4 8.82 -3.55 39.46
N GLY A 5 7.99 -2.70 38.85
CA GLY A 5 6.60 -3.08 38.58
C GLY A 5 5.66 -1.99 38.05
N ARG A 6 6.07 -0.71 38.04
CA ARG A 6 5.16 0.39 37.70
C ARG A 6 5.13 0.80 36.22
N GLU A 7 5.96 0.23 35.36
CA GLU A 7 6.16 0.73 33.98
C GLU A 7 5.38 -0.02 32.88
N ALA A 8 4.78 -1.18 33.14
CA ALA A 8 4.17 -2.00 32.08
C ALA A 8 2.65 -1.79 31.85
N ALA A 9 2.00 -0.87 32.57
CA ALA A 9 0.55 -0.69 32.51
C ALA A 9 0.06 0.43 31.57
N PHE A 10 0.97 1.20 30.97
CA PHE A 10 0.59 2.42 30.22
C PHE A 10 0.14 2.19 28.78
N ALA A 11 0.41 1.03 28.20
CA ALA A 11 0.09 0.71 26.80
C ALA A 11 -1.03 -0.32 26.65
N ARG A 12 -1.95 -0.42 27.61
CA ARG A 12 -3.17 -1.23 27.44
C ARG A 12 -4.22 -0.42 26.72
N ARG A 13 -4.81 -0.99 25.67
CA ARG A 13 -5.99 -0.42 25.00
C ARG A 13 -7.12 -0.35 26.03
N ILE A 14 -7.47 0.87 26.43
CA ILE A 14 -8.59 1.15 27.32
C ILE A 14 -9.86 0.59 26.69
N ASP A 15 -10.53 -0.33 27.37
CA ASP A 15 -11.85 -0.82 26.99
C ASP A 15 -12.91 0.03 27.72
N PRO A 16 -13.57 0.98 27.03
CA PRO A 16 -14.47 1.94 27.66
C PRO A 16 -15.66 1.28 28.37
N ARG A 17 -15.98 0.02 28.03
CA ARG A 17 -17.08 -0.75 28.61
C ARG A 17 -16.66 -1.52 29.87
N ARG A 18 -15.36 -1.77 30.05
CA ARG A 18 -14.82 -2.54 31.18
C ARG A 18 -14.13 -1.69 32.24
N GLU A 19 -13.77 -0.43 31.96
CA GLU A 19 -13.06 0.41 32.92
C GLU A 19 -14.01 1.23 33.82
N PRO A 20 -14.04 0.97 35.14
CA PRO A 20 -14.92 1.66 36.09
C PRO A 20 -14.46 3.09 36.44
N GLY A 21 -13.24 3.51 36.05
CA GLY A 21 -12.65 4.81 36.40
C GLY A 21 -12.85 5.94 35.40
N LEU A 22 -13.51 5.68 34.26
CA LEU A 22 -13.72 6.71 33.22
C LEU A 22 -14.87 7.63 33.57
N SER A 23 -14.59 8.94 33.60
CA SER A 23 -15.63 9.96 33.75
C SER A 23 -16.62 9.93 32.57
N PRO A 24 -17.88 10.36 32.77
CA PRO A 24 -18.86 10.43 31.68
C PRO A 24 -18.38 11.25 30.48
N GLU A 25 -17.65 12.33 30.72
CA GLU A 25 -17.09 13.19 29.68
C GLU A 25 -15.99 12.51 28.87
N GLN A 26 -15.11 11.75 29.55
CA GLN A 26 -14.06 10.98 28.88
C GLN A 26 -14.65 9.93 27.93
N ARG A 27 -15.72 9.25 28.36
CA ARG A 27 -16.44 8.27 27.51
C ARG A 27 -17.02 8.91 26.25
N LEU A 28 -17.68 10.06 26.41
CA LEU A 28 -18.24 10.86 25.31
C LEU A 28 -17.17 11.35 24.34
N HIS A 29 -16.02 11.78 24.86
CA HIS A 29 -14.89 12.20 24.03
C HIS A 29 -14.33 11.02 23.22
N MET A 30 -14.11 9.87 23.86
CA MET A 30 -13.62 8.66 23.20
C MET A 30 -14.57 8.21 22.09
N GLU A 31 -15.88 8.23 22.33
CA GLU A 31 -16.89 7.86 21.33
C GLU A 31 -16.89 8.82 20.13
N ARG A 32 -16.75 10.14 20.37
CA ARG A 32 -16.62 11.13 19.28
C ARG A 32 -15.37 10.88 18.45
N VAL A 33 -14.23 10.63 19.10
CA VAL A 33 -12.95 10.36 18.42
C VAL A 33 -13.07 9.08 17.58
N GLU A 34 -13.66 8.02 18.13
CA GLU A 34 -13.86 6.76 17.40
C GLU A 34 -14.72 6.95 16.15
N ARG A 35 -15.84 7.68 16.26
CA ARG A 35 -16.68 8.03 15.09
C ARG A 35 -15.93 8.89 14.08
N ALA A 36 -15.10 9.84 14.53
CA ALA A 36 -14.29 10.68 13.65
C ALA A 36 -13.22 9.87 12.89
N LEU A 37 -12.59 8.90 13.56
CA LEU A 37 -11.66 7.95 12.94
C LEU A 37 -12.36 7.03 11.94
N GLN A 38 -13.57 6.55 12.22
CA GLN A 38 -14.37 5.76 11.27
C GLN A 38 -14.75 6.57 10.03
N ARG A 39 -15.02 7.88 10.20
CA ARG A 39 -15.34 8.81 9.10
C ARG A 39 -14.10 9.36 8.39
N ARG A 40 -12.90 8.99 8.82
CA ARG A 40 -11.66 9.50 8.24
C ARG A 40 -11.58 9.03 6.77
N PRO A 41 -11.41 9.95 5.81
CA PRO A 41 -11.54 9.61 4.39
C PRO A 41 -10.43 8.63 3.96
N ARG A 42 -10.81 7.38 3.69
CA ARG A 42 -9.92 6.33 3.15
C ARG A 42 -9.55 6.55 1.68
N GLY A 43 -10.21 7.50 1.00
CA GLY A 43 -9.99 7.78 -0.41
C GLY A 43 -8.54 8.15 -0.76
N ARG A 44 -7.83 8.86 0.14
CA ARG A 44 -6.42 9.22 -0.07
C ARG A 44 -5.51 7.98 -0.16
N ASN A 45 -5.76 6.98 0.67
CA ASN A 45 -4.99 5.72 0.65
C ASN A 45 -5.34 4.88 -0.57
N LEU A 46 -6.61 4.87 -0.98
CA LEU A 46 -7.05 4.20 -2.20
C LEU A 46 -6.41 4.83 -3.44
N LEU A 47 -6.43 6.16 -3.56
CA LEU A 47 -5.80 6.88 -4.66
C LEU A 47 -4.29 6.63 -4.71
N LEU A 48 -3.61 6.64 -3.56
CA LEU A 48 -2.19 6.30 -3.50
C LEU A 48 -1.92 4.88 -3.97
N ALA A 49 -2.70 3.89 -3.50
CA ALA A 49 -2.57 2.50 -3.91
C ALA A 49 -2.80 2.32 -5.42
N LEU A 50 -3.83 2.98 -5.97
CA LEU A 50 -4.11 2.97 -7.41
C LEU A 50 -2.99 3.63 -8.21
N GLY A 51 -2.45 4.75 -7.74
CA GLY A 51 -1.32 5.43 -8.39
C GLY A 51 -0.07 4.55 -8.46
N ILE A 52 0.30 3.91 -7.35
CA ILE A 52 1.43 2.97 -7.30
C ILE A 52 1.18 1.78 -8.24
N GLY A 53 -0.03 1.22 -8.22
CA GLY A 53 -0.41 0.12 -9.10
C GLY A 53 -0.31 0.48 -10.58
N ALA A 54 -0.84 1.64 -10.98
CA ALA A 54 -0.81 2.12 -12.36
C ALA A 54 0.63 2.35 -12.86
N VAL A 55 1.49 2.97 -12.04
CA VAL A 55 2.91 3.17 -12.38
C VAL A 55 3.61 1.83 -12.56
N THR A 56 3.38 0.88 -11.65
CA THR A 56 4.00 -0.45 -11.71
C THR A 56 3.59 -1.18 -13.00
N VAL A 57 2.29 -1.23 -13.30
CA VAL A 57 1.78 -1.84 -14.54
C VAL A 57 2.34 -1.15 -15.77
N GLY A 58 2.45 0.18 -15.77
CA GLY A 58 3.02 0.95 -16.87
C GLY A 58 4.49 0.61 -17.15
N ILE A 59 5.32 0.56 -16.11
CA ILE A 59 6.75 0.23 -16.26
C ILE A 59 6.91 -1.20 -16.80
N TYR A 60 6.31 -2.19 -16.14
CA TYR A 60 6.44 -3.58 -16.59
C TYR A 60 5.83 -3.79 -17.97
N GLY A 61 4.63 -3.24 -18.23
CA GLY A 61 3.98 -3.33 -19.53
C GLY A 61 4.84 -2.75 -20.64
N TYR A 62 5.45 -1.57 -20.41
CA TYR A 62 6.37 -0.97 -21.37
C TYR A 62 7.64 -1.81 -21.56
N THR A 63 8.26 -2.31 -20.49
CA THR A 63 9.43 -3.17 -20.58
C THR A 63 9.14 -4.45 -21.36
N PHE A 64 8.01 -5.12 -21.14
CA PHE A 64 7.62 -6.29 -21.91
C PHE A 64 7.41 -5.96 -23.40
N TYR A 65 6.74 -4.84 -23.68
CA TYR A 65 6.52 -4.38 -25.04
C TYR A 65 7.84 -4.00 -25.75
N SER A 66 8.74 -3.27 -25.10
CA SER A 66 10.02 -2.87 -25.69
C SER A 66 10.90 -4.08 -25.98
N VAL A 67 10.96 -5.06 -25.07
CA VAL A 67 11.71 -6.31 -25.29
C VAL A 67 11.11 -7.13 -26.44
N SER A 68 9.79 -7.13 -26.61
CA SER A 68 9.16 -7.82 -27.74
C SER A 68 9.46 -7.14 -29.09
N GLN A 69 9.68 -5.82 -29.10
CA GLN A 69 10.09 -5.10 -30.31
C GLN A 69 11.52 -5.45 -30.72
N GLU A 70 12.46 -5.53 -29.79
CA GLU A 70 13.84 -5.92 -30.09
C GLU A 70 13.88 -7.31 -30.74
N ARG A 71 13.21 -8.30 -30.15
CA ARG A 71 13.16 -9.65 -30.73
C ARG A 71 12.52 -9.70 -32.11
N PHE A 72 11.43 -8.96 -32.32
CA PHE A 72 10.76 -8.93 -33.62
C PHE A 72 11.65 -8.31 -34.71
N LEU A 73 12.41 -7.26 -34.37
CA LEU A 73 13.36 -6.66 -35.30
C LEU A 73 14.50 -7.62 -35.63
N ASP A 74 15.05 -8.33 -34.63
CA ASP A 74 16.10 -9.32 -34.82
C ASP A 74 15.65 -10.48 -35.72
N ASP A 75 14.40 -10.95 -35.55
CA ASP A 75 13.82 -12.03 -36.37
C ASP A 75 13.67 -11.59 -37.84
N LEU A 76 13.23 -10.35 -38.08
CA LEU A 76 13.11 -9.79 -39.43
C LEU A 76 14.47 -9.61 -40.12
N GLU A 77 15.49 -9.19 -39.38
CA GLU A 77 16.83 -9.00 -39.93
C GLU A 77 17.45 -10.34 -40.35
N GLN A 78 17.29 -11.39 -39.54
CA GLN A 78 17.72 -12.74 -39.90
C GLN A 78 17.01 -13.29 -41.15
N GLU A 79 15.70 -13.05 -41.29
CA GLU A 79 14.95 -13.50 -42.45
C GLU A 79 15.38 -12.76 -43.74
N ALA A 80 15.65 -11.45 -43.63
CA ALA A 80 16.17 -10.65 -44.73
C ALA A 80 17.58 -11.08 -45.15
N GLU A 81 18.46 -11.39 -44.19
CA GLU A 81 19.82 -11.88 -44.46
C GLU A 81 19.78 -13.28 -45.12
N ALA A 82 18.93 -14.16 -44.63
CA ALA A 82 18.70 -15.47 -45.24
C ALA A 82 18.12 -15.37 -46.66
N ALA A 83 17.24 -14.40 -46.94
CA ALA A 83 16.71 -14.15 -48.28
C ALA A 83 17.80 -13.64 -49.25
N ARG A 84 18.68 -12.74 -48.79
CA ARG A 84 19.82 -12.24 -49.58
C ARG A 84 20.85 -13.33 -49.88
N ALA A 85 21.13 -14.21 -48.93
CA ALA A 85 22.07 -15.32 -49.13
C ALA A 85 21.56 -16.39 -50.12
N ARG A 86 20.25 -16.40 -50.40
CA ARG A 86 19.61 -17.32 -51.36
C ARG A 86 19.45 -16.71 -52.77
N ALA A 87 19.71 -15.42 -52.93
CA ALA A 87 19.63 -14.69 -54.21
C ALA A 87 21.01 -14.62 -54.88
#